data_AF-A0A2U3I5T3-F1
#
_entry.id   AF-A0A2U3I5T3-F1
#
_cell.length_a   1.000
_cell.length_b   1.000
_cell.length_c   1.000
_cell.angle_alpha   90.00
_cell.angle_beta   90.00
_cell.angle_gamma   90.00
#
_symmetry.space_group_name_H-M   'P 1'
#
loop_
_entity.id
_entity.type
_entity.pdbx_description
1 polymer ?
#
loop_
_entity_poly.entity_id
_entity_poly.type
_entity_poly.pdbx_seq_one_letter_code
_entity_poly.pdbx_strand_id
1 'polypeptide(L)'
;MPRTTLTSEAGIYEGFDIYASYVVNATGMHIGTLKVVRKRDKRVLYPFDGCETIGPFESSDDARHAAEALGRRIVTADIANPEP
;
A
#
# COMPACT_ATOMS: atom_id res chain seq x y z
N MET A 1 26.14 -27.47 -3.41
CA MET A 1 25.86 -26.26 -2.61
C MET A 1 24.51 -25.71 -3.06
N PRO A 2 23.45 -25.68 -2.23
CA PRO A 2 22.18 -25.07 -2.64
C PRO A 2 22.36 -23.55 -2.73
N ARG A 3 21.83 -22.95 -3.80
CA ARG A 3 21.84 -21.49 -4.01
C ARG A 3 20.84 -20.87 -3.05
N THR A 4 21.33 -20.03 -2.14
CA THR A 4 20.49 -19.11 -1.38
C THR A 4 19.83 -18.18 -2.40
N THR A 5 18.55 -18.38 -2.67
CA THR A 5 17.73 -17.42 -3.41
C THR A 5 17.73 -16.12 -2.61
N LEU A 6 18.49 -15.14 -3.09
CA LEU A 6 18.26 -13.73 -2.79
C LEU A 6 16.89 -13.39 -3.37
N THR A 7 15.83 -13.64 -2.60
CA THR A 7 14.54 -13.00 -2.82
C THR A 7 14.76 -11.53 -2.51
N SER A 8 15.21 -10.77 -3.49
CA SER A 8 15.29 -9.32 -3.40
C SER A 8 13.93 -8.81 -2.94
N GLU A 9 13.88 -8.08 -1.83
CA GLU A 9 12.62 -7.51 -1.30
C GLU A 9 11.89 -6.69 -2.39
N ALA A 10 12.64 -6.09 -3.32
CA ALA A 10 12.11 -5.42 -4.50
C ALA A 10 11.23 -6.34 -5.38
N GLY A 11 11.62 -7.60 -5.57
CA GLY A 11 10.92 -8.55 -6.45
C GLY A 11 9.56 -9.01 -5.92
N ILE A 12 9.36 -8.93 -4.62
CA ILE A 12 8.10 -9.33 -3.98
C ILE A 12 7.03 -8.24 -4.20
N TYR A 13 7.45 -6.97 -4.28
CA TYR A 13 6.57 -5.85 -4.63
C TYR A 13 6.34 -5.73 -6.15
N GLU A 14 7.14 -6.36 -7.01
CA GLU A 14 6.97 -6.28 -8.49
C GLU A 14 5.59 -6.78 -8.95
N GLY A 15 5.02 -7.76 -8.23
CA GLY A 15 3.69 -8.30 -8.45
C GLY A 15 2.54 -7.38 -8.01
N PHE A 16 2.83 -6.20 -7.49
CA PHE A 16 1.84 -5.26 -6.98
C PHE A 16 2.08 -3.86 -7.56
N ASP A 17 1.00 -3.10 -7.73
CA ASP A 17 1.04 -1.66 -7.98
C ASP A 17 0.53 -0.93 -6.75
N ILE A 18 1.38 -0.09 -6.15
CA ILE A 18 1.05 0.73 -4.99
C ILE A 18 1.02 2.18 -5.45
N TYR A 19 -0.15 2.80 -5.39
CA TYR A 19 -0.34 4.22 -5.68
C TYR A 19 -0.67 4.93 -4.37
N ALA A 20 0.33 5.61 -3.79
CA ALA A 20 0.15 6.44 -2.62
C ALA A 20 0.11 7.92 -3.03
N SER A 21 -0.88 8.64 -2.54
CA SER A 21 -1.06 10.07 -2.77
C SER A 21 -1.75 10.68 -1.56
N TYR A 22 -2.18 11.94 -1.66
CA TYR A 22 -2.95 12.62 -0.63
C TYR A 22 -4.00 13.52 -1.28
N VAL A 23 -5.05 13.82 -0.53
CA VAL A 23 -6.05 14.86 -0.85
C VAL A 23 -6.16 15.81 0.33
N VAL A 24 -6.51 17.06 0.10
CA VAL A 24 -6.74 18.04 1.17
C VAL A 24 -8.24 18.08 1.46
N ASN A 25 -8.62 17.89 2.72
CA ASN A 25 -10.01 17.95 3.13
C ASN A 25 -10.50 19.41 3.30
N ALA A 26 -11.80 19.60 3.57
CA ALA A 26 -12.41 20.92 3.73
C ALA A 26 -11.85 21.73 4.92
N THR A 27 -11.18 21.06 5.87
CA THR A 27 -10.53 21.69 7.04
C THR A 27 -9.09 22.09 6.74
N GLY A 28 -8.57 21.81 5.55
CA GLY A 28 -7.18 22.10 5.16
C GLY A 28 -6.19 21.01 5.58
N MET A 29 -6.66 19.87 6.10
CA MET A 29 -5.80 18.76 6.51
C MET A 29 -5.59 17.77 5.37
N HIS A 30 -4.43 17.13 5.36
CA HIS A 30 -4.05 16.14 4.35
C HIS A 30 -4.55 14.74 4.74
N ILE A 31 -5.26 14.12 3.81
CA ILE A 31 -5.75 12.74 3.90
C ILE A 31 -4.94 11.90 2.91
N GLY A 32 -4.23 10.90 3.42
CA GLY A 32 -3.56 9.90 2.59
C GLY A 32 -4.58 9.12 1.76
N THR A 33 -4.30 8.99 0.48
CA THR A 33 -5.04 8.13 -0.43
C THR A 33 -4.13 7.02 -0.91
N LEU A 34 -4.66 5.82 -0.95
CA LEU A 34 -3.90 4.63 -1.32
C LEU A 34 -4.73 3.81 -2.30
N LYS A 35 -4.05 3.21 -3.27
CA LYS A 35 -4.57 2.13 -4.08
C LYS A 35 -3.52 1.04 -4.20
N VAL A 36 -3.87 -0.18 -3.84
CA VAL A 36 -3.00 -1.34 -3.98
C VAL A 36 -3.66 -2.33 -4.93
N VAL A 37 -2.96 -2.72 -5.99
CA VAL A 37 -3.45 -3.69 -6.98
C VAL A 37 -2.47 -4.85 -7.07
N ARG A 38 -2.96 -6.07 -6.95
CA ARG A 38 -2.18 -7.28 -7.22
C ARG A 38 -2.23 -7.60 -8.71
N LYS A 39 -1.09 -7.59 -9.38
CA LYS A 39 -0.98 -7.79 -10.83
C LYS A 39 -1.35 -9.21 -11.28
N ARG A 40 -1.12 -10.20 -10.42
CA ARG A 40 -1.35 -11.63 -10.71
C ARG A 40 -2.77 -11.92 -11.21
N ASP A 41 -3.75 -11.33 -10.54
CA ASP A 41 -5.20 -11.51 -10.74
C ASP A 41 -5.92 -10.17 -10.97
N LYS A 42 -5.18 -9.07 -11.12
CA LYS A 42 -5.67 -7.69 -11.29
C LYS A 42 -6.63 -7.25 -10.18
N ARG A 43 -6.52 -7.84 -8.99
CA ARG A 43 -7.40 -7.57 -7.86
C ARG A 43 -6.95 -6.31 -7.13
N VAL A 44 -7.92 -5.47 -6.79
CA VAL A 44 -7.69 -4.31 -5.91
C VAL A 44 -7.71 -4.82 -4.48
N LEU A 45 -6.58 -4.69 -3.78
CA LEU A 45 -6.45 -5.01 -2.35
C LEU A 45 -6.81 -3.81 -1.47
N TYR A 46 -6.69 -2.59 -2.01
CA TYR A 46 -7.07 -1.36 -1.32
C TYR A 46 -7.46 -0.29 -2.34
N PRO A 47 -8.50 0.54 -2.08
CA PRO A 47 -9.38 0.50 -0.91
C PRO A 47 -10.34 -0.70 -0.97
N PHE A 48 -10.79 -1.13 0.21
CA PHE A 48 -11.88 -2.09 0.38
C PHE A 48 -13.01 -1.42 1.16
N ASP A 49 -14.21 -2.00 1.11
CA ASP A 49 -15.37 -1.45 1.79
C ASP A 49 -15.13 -1.39 3.31
N GLY A 50 -15.26 -0.21 3.91
CA GLY A 50 -14.97 0.02 5.32
C GLY A 50 -13.51 0.31 5.67
N CYS A 51 -12.62 0.54 4.69
CA CYS A 51 -11.25 0.93 5.00
C CYS A 51 -11.19 2.29 5.73
N GLU A 52 -10.36 2.38 6.77
CA GLU A 52 -10.15 3.61 7.50
C GLU A 52 -9.47 4.68 6.64
N THR A 53 -9.78 5.93 6.95
CA THR A 53 -9.13 7.08 6.30
C THR A 53 -7.70 7.21 6.83
N ILE A 54 -6.73 7.42 5.94
CA ILE A 54 -5.32 7.58 6.32
C ILE A 54 -5.11 9.03 6.73
N GLY A 55 -5.23 9.36 8.01
CA GLY A 55 -5.09 10.73 8.53
C GLY A 55 -6.30 11.18 9.36
N PRO A 56 -6.50 12.48 9.59
CA PRO A 56 -5.84 13.63 8.95
C PRO A 56 -4.42 13.95 9.42
N PHE A 57 -3.60 14.49 8.51
CA PHE A 57 -2.23 14.97 8.76
C PHE A 57 -2.10 16.47 8.46
N GLU A 58 -1.17 17.13 9.16
CA GLU A 58 -0.86 18.55 8.92
C GLU A 58 0.08 18.76 7.72
N SER A 59 0.75 17.70 7.27
CA SER A 59 1.69 17.71 6.13
C SER A 59 1.28 16.73 5.05
N SER A 60 1.41 17.16 3.79
CA SER A 60 1.21 16.31 2.62
C SER A 60 2.20 15.15 2.55
N ASP A 61 3.43 15.37 3.02
CA ASP A 61 4.47 14.35 3.02
C ASP A 61 4.17 13.26 4.05
N ASP A 62 3.69 13.62 5.24
CA ASP A 62 3.18 12.67 6.24
C ASP A 62 2.03 11.82 5.70
N ALA A 63 1.05 12.46 5.06
CA ALA A 63 -0.09 11.76 4.46
C ALA A 63 0.34 10.75 3.40
N ARG A 64 1.30 11.14 2.54
CA ARG A 64 1.86 10.26 1.51
C ARG A 64 2.67 9.13 2.14
N HIS A 65 3.56 9.43 3.09
CA HIS A 65 4.36 8.43 3.78
C HIS A 65 3.50 7.41 4.54
N ALA A 66 2.43 7.87 5.19
CA ALA A 66 1.46 6.99 5.85
C ALA A 66 0.75 6.08 4.84
N ALA A 67 0.34 6.62 3.69
CA ALA A 67 -0.25 5.83 2.61
C ALA A 67 0.73 4.80 2.03
N GLU A 68 1.99 5.18 1.79
CA GLU A 68 3.04 4.26 1.33
C GLU A 68 3.31 3.15 2.35
N ALA A 69 3.42 3.49 3.63
CA ALA A 69 3.64 2.53 4.71
C ALA A 69 2.49 1.54 4.83
N LEU A 70 1.23 2.01 4.72
CA LEU A 70 0.06 1.13 4.70
C LEU A 70 0.08 0.22 3.47
N GLY A 71 0.39 0.74 2.28
CA GLY A 71 0.49 -0.05 1.06
C GLY A 71 1.49 -1.21 1.19
N ARG A 72 2.67 -0.94 1.75
CA ARG A 72 3.68 -1.97 2.01
C ARG A 72 3.19 -3.02 3.01
N ARG A 73 2.49 -2.61 4.07
CA ARG A 73 1.89 -3.54 5.05
C ARG A 73 0.85 -4.45 4.42
N ILE A 74 -0.01 -3.91 3.56
CA ILE A 74 -1.03 -4.68 2.84
C ILE A 74 -0.38 -5.72 1.92
N VAL A 75 0.61 -5.31 1.13
CA VAL A 75 1.35 -6.24 0.26
C VAL A 75 2.04 -7.32 1.09
N THR A 76 2.71 -6.96 2.18
CA THR A 76 3.35 -7.91 3.09
C THR A 76 2.34 -8.90 3.68
N ALA A 77 1.15 -8.43 4.07
CA ALA A 77 0.08 -9.27 4.60
C ALA A 77 -0.48 -10.23 3.54
N ASP A 78 -0.67 -9.76 2.31
CA ASP A 78 -1.13 -10.60 1.18
C ASP A 78 -0.10 -11.67 0.81
N ILE A 79 1.19 -11.34 0.85
CA ILE A 79 2.28 -12.30 0.62
C ILE A 79 2.32 -13.36 1.74
N ALA A 80 2.17 -12.92 2.99
CA ALA A 80 2.21 -13.81 4.15
C ALA A 80 0.98 -14.74 4.24
N ASN A 81 -0.18 -14.25 3.80
CA ASN A 81 -1.44 -14.99 3.81
C ASN A 81 -2.18 -14.80 2.48
N PRO A 82 -1.75 -15.47 1.40
CA PRO A 82 -2.43 -15.37 0.12
C PRO A 82 -3.84 -15.93 0.26
N GLU A 83 -4.84 -15.15 -0.16
CA GLU A 83 -6.21 -15.66 -0.26
C GLU A 83 -6.24 -16.91 -1.18
N PRO A 84 -7.04 -17.94 -0.82
CA PRO A 84 -7.13 -19.21 -1.56
C PRO A 84 -7.74 -19.08 -2.96
#